data_AF-A0A6G2BPP7-F1
#
_entry.id   AF-A0A6G2BPP7-F1
#
_cell.length_a   1.000
_cell.length_b   1.000
_cell.length_c   1.000
_cell.angle_alpha   90.00
_cell.angle_beta   90.00
_cell.angle_gamma   90.00
#
_symmetry.space_group_name_H-M   'P 1'
#
loop_
_entity.id
_entity.type
_entity.pdbx_description
1 polymer ?
#
loop_
_entity_poly.entity_id
_entity_poly.type
_entity_poly.pdbx_seq_one_letter_code
_entity_poly.pdbx_strand_id
1 'polypeptide(L)'
;MDELYTMPLLLFFYIYVYDTVIDPDSAQVDQMRHCEIMQALWLSTGNIRKEDMHKFSTKEFDSLGLLSNKTRAEQAEERIEKEKQIAEEQAKQQRASMLAWMGVKPDGK
;
A
#
# COMPACT_ATOMS: atom_id res chain seq x y z
N MET A 1 -29.25 -6.70 -26.36
CA MET A 1 -29.97 -5.44 -26.65
C MET A 1 -31.33 -5.44 -25.99
N ASP A 2 -32.14 -6.50 -26.15
CA ASP A 2 -33.47 -6.60 -25.53
C ASP A 2 -33.46 -6.45 -24.01
N GLU A 3 -32.48 -7.05 -23.32
CA GLU A 3 -32.33 -6.93 -21.86
C GLU A 3 -32.14 -5.48 -21.38
N LEU A 4 -31.46 -4.64 -22.17
CA LEU A 4 -31.22 -3.23 -21.85
C LEU A 4 -32.52 -2.42 -21.96
N TYR A 5 -33.39 -2.77 -22.91
CA TYR A 5 -34.68 -2.11 -23.10
C TYR A 5 -35.75 -2.55 -22.11
N THR A 6 -35.62 -3.76 -21.53
CA THR A 6 -36.51 -4.25 -20.46
C THR A 6 -36.06 -3.85 -19.06
N MET A 7 -34.90 -3.21 -18.93
CA MET A 7 -34.32 -2.84 -17.64
C MET A 7 -35.14 -1.73 -16.96
N PRO A 8 -35.45 -1.86 -15.65
CA PRO A 8 -36.02 -0.76 -14.89
C PRO A 8 -35.14 0.49 -14.98
N LEU A 9 -35.73 1.65 -15.25
CA LEU A 9 -35.00 2.91 -15.45
C LEU A 9 -34.04 3.24 -14.29
N LEU A 10 -34.43 2.91 -13.06
CA LEU A 10 -33.60 3.11 -11.87
C LEU A 10 -32.33 2.24 -11.90
N LEU A 11 -32.45 0.98 -12.32
CA LEU A 11 -31.31 0.08 -12.45
C LEU A 11 -30.35 0.55 -13.54
N PHE A 12 -30.88 1.07 -14.65
CA PHE A 12 -30.07 1.69 -15.69
C PHE A 12 -29.25 2.86 -15.15
N PHE A 13 -29.86 3.77 -14.38
CA PHE A 13 -29.12 4.89 -13.79
C PHE A 13 -28.03 4.43 -12.82
N TYR A 14 -28.29 3.40 -12.01
CA TYR A 14 -27.26 2.87 -11.11
C TYR A 14 -26.07 2.27 -11.86
N ILE A 15 -26.34 1.47 -12.89
CA ILE A 15 -25.27 0.88 -13.71
C ILE A 15 -24.51 1.98 -14.45
N TYR A 16 -25.22 2.95 -15.01
CA TYR A 16 -24.60 4.09 -15.70
C TYR A 16 -23.69 4.91 -14.76
N VAL A 17 -24.15 5.23 -13.56
CA VAL A 17 -23.33 5.97 -12.57
C VAL A 17 -22.14 5.12 -12.12
N TYR A 18 -22.33 3.82 -11.91
CA TYR A 18 -21.24 2.91 -11.56
C TYR A 18 -20.16 2.87 -12.66
N ASP A 19 -20.56 2.72 -13.92
CA ASP A 19 -19.65 2.69 -15.05
C ASP A 19 -18.93 4.03 -15.26
N THR A 20 -19.68 5.15 -15.22
CA THR A 20 -19.13 6.47 -15.57
C THR A 20 -18.35 7.16 -14.46
N VAL A 21 -18.73 6.96 -13.20
CA VAL A 21 -18.13 7.68 -12.06
C VAL A 21 -17.13 6.81 -11.33
N ILE A 22 -17.46 5.52 -11.13
CA ILE A 22 -16.58 4.62 -10.39
C ILE A 22 -15.55 3.98 -11.33
N ASP A 23 -15.91 3.76 -12.61
CA ASP A 23 -15.07 3.09 -13.61
C ASP A 23 -14.44 1.80 -13.02
N PRO A 24 -15.24 0.72 -12.95
CA PRO A 24 -14.84 -0.50 -12.25
C PRO A 24 -13.63 -1.21 -12.86
N ASP A 25 -13.30 -0.87 -14.11
CA ASP A 25 -12.15 -1.38 -14.86
C ASP A 25 -10.97 -0.39 -14.86
N SER A 26 -11.08 0.69 -14.08
CA SER A 26 -9.98 1.63 -13.88
C SER A 26 -8.79 0.97 -13.17
N ALA A 27 -7.59 1.47 -13.48
CA ALA A 27 -6.36 1.03 -12.84
C ALA A 27 -6.37 1.26 -11.30
N GLN A 28 -7.14 2.23 -10.81
CA GLN A 28 -7.28 2.48 -9.38
C GLN A 28 -8.05 1.34 -8.69
N VAL A 29 -9.19 0.95 -9.26
CA VAL A 29 -10.00 -0.16 -8.72
C VAL A 29 -9.23 -1.48 -8.80
N ASP A 30 -8.48 -1.71 -9.88
CA ASP A 30 -7.64 -2.91 -10.03
C ASP A 30 -6.52 -2.97 -8.97
N GLN A 31 -5.85 -1.83 -8.71
CA GLN A 31 -4.86 -1.72 -7.64
C GLN A 31 -5.47 -1.98 -6.25
N MET A 32 -6.71 -1.51 -6.00
CA MET A 32 -7.41 -1.81 -4.75
C MET A 32 -7.66 -3.31 -4.58
N ARG A 33 -8.20 -3.97 -5.62
CA ARG A 33 -8.43 -5.42 -5.61
C ARG A 33 -7.13 -6.19 -5.37
N HIS A 34 -6.05 -5.77 -6.02
CA HIS A 34 -4.72 -6.36 -5.82
C HIS A 34 -4.26 -6.25 -4.36
N CYS A 35 -4.40 -5.06 -3.75
CA CYS A 35 -4.03 -4.83 -2.35
C CYS A 35 -4.84 -5.71 -1.38
N GLU A 36 -6.14 -5.88 -1.62
CA GLU A 36 -6.99 -6.76 -0.81
C GLU A 36 -6.56 -8.23 -0.89
N ILE A 37 -6.21 -8.71 -2.09
CA ILE A 37 -5.70 -10.08 -2.28
C ILE A 37 -4.38 -10.26 -1.52
N MET A 38 -3.46 -9.29 -1.62
CA MET A 38 -2.19 -9.34 -0.88
C MET A 38 -2.41 -9.32 0.63
N GLN A 39 -3.40 -8.57 1.12
CA GLN A 39 -3.78 -8.56 2.53
C GLN A 39 -4.28 -9.92 2.99
N ALA A 40 -5.21 -10.51 2.23
CA ALA A 40 -5.74 -11.84 2.54
C ALA A 40 -4.64 -12.90 2.55
N LEU A 41 -3.75 -12.87 1.56
CA LEU A 41 -2.59 -13.76 1.50
C LEU A 41 -1.71 -13.58 2.73
N TRP A 42 -1.32 -12.35 3.04
CA TRP A 42 -0.52 -12.03 4.22
C TRP A 42 -1.16 -12.62 5.48
N LEU A 43 -2.40 -12.26 5.78
CA LEU A 43 -3.15 -12.76 6.95
C LEU A 43 -3.29 -14.29 6.98
N SER A 44 -3.37 -14.94 5.82
CA SER A 44 -3.50 -16.40 5.71
C SER A 44 -2.20 -17.17 5.95
N THR A 45 -1.03 -16.52 5.88
CA THR A 45 0.27 -17.20 5.95
C THR A 45 0.56 -17.89 7.29
N GLY A 46 -0.21 -17.61 8.35
CA GLY A 46 -0.06 -18.22 9.67
C GLY A 46 1.19 -17.80 10.44
N ASN A 47 2.11 -17.07 9.80
CA ASN A 47 3.36 -16.58 10.40
C ASN A 47 3.20 -15.24 11.12
N ILE A 48 2.00 -14.68 11.14
CA ILE A 48 1.71 -13.37 11.74
C ILE A 48 1.22 -13.56 13.16
N ARG A 49 1.88 -12.87 14.08
CA ARG A 49 1.41 -12.81 15.47
C ARG A 49 0.21 -11.86 15.56
N LYS A 50 -0.69 -12.10 16.51
CA LYS A 50 -1.86 -11.23 16.73
C LYS A 50 -1.48 -9.76 16.95
N GLU A 51 -0.35 -9.54 17.60
CA GLU A 51 0.23 -8.23 17.84
C GLU A 51 0.72 -7.53 16.56
N ASP A 52 1.03 -8.27 15.50
CA ASP A 52 1.51 -7.70 14.23
C ASP A 52 0.39 -7.48 13.22
N MET A 53 -0.82 -8.02 13.42
CA MET A 53 -1.94 -7.93 12.47
C MET A 53 -2.29 -6.50 12.04
N HIS A 54 -2.15 -5.52 12.95
CA HIS A 54 -2.49 -4.12 12.69
C HIS A 54 -1.41 -3.36 11.90
N LYS A 55 -0.22 -3.96 11.71
CA LYS A 55 0.89 -3.34 10.97
C LYS A 55 0.67 -3.38 9.47
N PHE A 56 -0.25 -4.20 8.99
CA PHE A 56 -0.57 -4.26 7.58
C PHE A 56 -1.28 -2.99 7.11
N SER A 57 -0.70 -2.34 6.10
CA SER A 57 -1.28 -1.16 5.46
C SER A 57 -1.36 -1.39 3.96
N THR A 58 -2.55 -1.21 3.38
CA THR A 58 -2.76 -1.26 1.92
C THR A 58 -1.91 -0.24 1.18
N LYS A 59 -1.48 0.84 1.85
CA LYS A 59 -0.55 1.83 1.30
C LYS A 59 0.83 1.25 0.98
N GLU A 60 1.25 0.20 1.65
CA GLU A 60 2.54 -0.46 1.35
C GLU A 60 2.49 -1.23 0.02
N PHE A 61 1.28 -1.64 -0.39
CA PHE A 61 1.05 -2.34 -1.65
C PHE A 61 0.61 -1.39 -2.79
N ASP A 62 0.49 -0.09 -2.52
CA ASP A 62 0.22 0.94 -3.52
C ASP A 62 1.50 1.33 -4.28
N SER A 63 2.04 0.39 -5.06
CA SER A 63 3.30 0.58 -5.80
C SER A 63 3.22 1.72 -6.83
N LEU A 64 2.04 1.96 -7.40
CA LEU A 64 1.79 2.97 -8.42
C LEU A 64 1.36 4.33 -7.84
N GLY A 65 1.09 4.40 -6.53
CA GLY A 65 0.62 5.64 -5.87
C GLY A 65 -0.79 6.05 -6.29
N LEU A 66 -1.60 5.09 -6.75
CA LEU A 66 -2.94 5.32 -7.29
C LEU A 66 -4.02 5.38 -6.21
N LEU A 67 -3.73 4.87 -5.01
CA LEU A 67 -4.69 4.86 -3.89
C LEU A 67 -4.60 6.12 -3.03
N SER A 68 -3.56 6.94 -3.22
CA SER A 68 -3.41 8.19 -2.48
C SER A 68 -4.09 9.35 -3.21
N ASN A 69 -4.77 10.21 -2.45
CA ASN A 69 -5.33 11.47 -2.95
C ASN A 69 -4.26 12.58 -3.13
N LYS A 70 -2.98 12.22 -3.04
CA LYS A 70 -1.88 13.17 -3.12
C LYS A 70 -1.55 13.48 -4.56
N THR A 71 -1.15 14.73 -4.79
CA THR A 71 -0.61 15.14 -6.08
C THR A 71 0.72 14.44 -6.36
N ARG A 72 1.12 14.37 -7.63
CA ARG A 72 2.42 13.79 -8.03
C ARG A 72 3.61 14.47 -7.35
N ALA A 73 3.51 15.77 -7.08
CA ALA A 73 4.57 16.53 -6.40
C ALA A 73 4.71 16.08 -4.93
N GLU A 74 3.61 16.00 -4.20
CA GLU A 74 3.59 15.53 -2.81
C GLU A 74 4.06 14.06 -2.70
N GLN A 75 3.70 13.20 -3.65
CA GLN A 75 4.18 11.83 -3.69
C GLN A 75 5.69 11.72 -3.96
N ALA A 76 6.25 12.64 -4.75
CA ALA A 76 7.69 12.67 -5.02
C ALA A 76 8.45 13.12 -3.77
N GLU A 77 7.96 14.14 -3.06
CA GLU A 77 8.53 14.58 -1.79
C GLU A 77 8.51 13.47 -0.74
N GLU A 78 7.39 12.74 -0.61
CA GLU A 78 7.33 11.60 0.32
C GLU A 78 8.29 10.47 -0.03
N ARG A 79 8.52 10.19 -1.32
CA ARG A 79 9.49 9.18 -1.73
C ARG A 79 10.91 9.60 -1.33
N ILE A 80 11.27 10.85 -1.58
CA ILE A 80 12.58 11.40 -1.21
C ILE A 80 12.77 11.36 0.32
N GLU A 81 11.74 11.70 1.09
CA GLU A 81 11.79 11.66 2.55
C GLU A 81 11.94 10.23 3.08
N LYS A 82 11.19 9.27 2.54
CA LYS A 82 11.33 7.85 2.88
C LYS A 82 12.71 7.29 2.52
N GLU A 83 13.24 7.64 1.35
CA GLU A 83 14.58 7.22 0.93
C GLU A 83 15.67 7.73 1.87
N LYS A 84 15.55 8.99 2.33
CA LYS A 84 16.46 9.54 3.35
C LYS A 84 16.38 8.78 4.67
N GLN A 85 15.17 8.50 5.15
CA GLN A 85 14.97 7.74 6.40
C GLN A 85 15.58 6.34 6.31
N ILE A 86 15.36 5.64 5.19
CA ILE A 86 15.94 4.31 4.95
C ILE A 86 17.47 4.38 4.91
N ALA A 87 18.04 5.38 4.24
CA ALA A 87 19.50 5.56 4.16
C ALA A 87 20.10 5.84 5.55
N GLU A 88 19.45 6.68 6.36
CA GLU A 88 19.88 6.95 7.74
C GLU A 88 19.81 5.70 8.63
N GLU A 89 18.75 4.92 8.51
CA GLU A 89 18.57 3.69 9.29
C GLU A 89 19.60 2.62 8.90
N GLN A 90 19.87 2.47 7.59
CA GLN A 90 20.94 1.59 7.09
C GLN A 90 22.33 2.06 7.57
N ALA A 91 22.61 3.36 7.52
CA ALA A 91 23.88 3.91 8.01
C ALA A 91 24.05 3.66 9.52
N LYS A 92 22.98 3.77 10.29
CA LYS A 92 22.97 3.47 11.73
C LYS A 92 23.20 1.98 12.00
N GLN A 93 22.54 1.09 11.25
CA GLN A 93 22.77 -0.36 11.35
C GLN A 93 24.19 -0.75 10.94
N GLN A 94 24.74 -0.16 9.87
CA GLN A 94 26.13 -0.39 9.46
C GLN A 94 27.13 0.07 10.53
N ARG A 95 26.89 1.24 11.16
CA ARG A 95 27.71 1.71 12.28
C ARG A 95 27.63 0.79 13.49
N ALA A 96 26.44 0.33 13.86
CA ALA A 96 26.24 -0.60 14.97
C ALA A 96 26.94 -1.96 14.70
N SER A 97 26.82 -2.47 13.47
CA SER A 97 27.52 -3.68 13.01
C SER A 97 29.04 -3.52 13.07
N MET A 98 29.58 -2.39 12.59
CA MET A 98 31.02 -2.10 12.68
C MET A 98 31.51 -2.00 14.12
N LEU A 99 30.77 -1.33 15.01
CA LEU A 99 31.12 -1.22 16.43
C LEU A 99 31.12 -2.59 17.13
N ALA A 100 30.15 -3.44 16.81
CA ALA A 100 30.10 -4.81 17.31
C ALA A 100 31.29 -5.64 16.81
N TRP A 101 31.67 -5.51 15.53
CA TRP A 101 32.83 -6.20 14.95
C TRP A 101 34.17 -5.70 15.53
N MET A 102 34.26 -4.42 15.87
CA MET A 102 35.41 -3.82 16.56
C MET A 102 35.48 -4.19 18.06
N GLY A 103 34.55 -4.99 18.58
CA GLY A 103 34.56 -5.46 19.96
C GLY A 103 34.27 -4.35 21.00
N VAL A 104 33.74 -3.20 20.56
CA VAL A 104 33.39 -2.09 21.44
C VAL A 104 32.05 -2.42 22.10
N LYS A 105 32.06 -2.73 23.40
CA LYS A 105 30.81 -2.95 24.16
C LYS A 105 30.00 -1.65 24.19
N PRO A 106 28.65 -1.72 24.13
CA PRO A 106 27.81 -0.52 24.06
C PRO A 106 27.89 0.38 25.30
N ASP A 107 28.47 -0.09 26.41
CA ASP A 107 28.66 0.69 27.62
C ASP A 107 30.06 0.44 28.20
N GLY A 108 30.79 1.52 28.44
CA GLY A 108 32.06 1.52 29.16
C GLY A 108 31.85 1.29 30.67
N LYS A 109 31.61 0.03 31.05
CA LYS A 109 31.87 -0.49 32.39
C LYS A 109 32.57 -1.85 32.30
#